data_AF-A0A8T3Y9L2-F1
#
_entry.id   AF-A0A8T3Y9L2-F1
#
_cell.length_a   1.000
_cell.length_b   1.000
_cell.length_c   1.000
_cell.angle_alpha   90.00
_cell.angle_beta   90.00
_cell.angle_gamma   90.00
#
_symmetry.space_group_name_H-M   'P 1'
#
loop_
_entity.id
_entity.type
_entity.pdbx_description
1 polymer ?
#
loop_
_entity_poly.entity_id
_entity_poly.type
_entity_poly.pdbx_seq_one_letter_code
_entity_poly.pdbx_strand_id
1 'polypeptide(L)'
;MSELELIVRVPGRKCNSPEEQAEENLRLAKSVAGDIQVLYAKCMGVHYVAGQPVVVTKMFLTGQNDIDSVRLEGTRDGQFYSCLYAKKLFEQLF
;
A
#
# COMPACT_ATOMS: atom_id res chain seq x y z
N MET A 1 -17.68 -11.76 2.27
CA MET A 1 -16.99 -10.47 2.13
C MET A 1 -15.60 -10.77 1.63
N SER A 2 -15.18 -10.20 0.50
CA SER A 2 -13.80 -10.32 0.03
C SER A 2 -12.92 -9.49 0.96
N GLU A 3 -11.96 -10.10 1.64
CA GLU A 3 -11.01 -9.36 2.47
C GLU A 3 -9.99 -8.65 1.56
N LEU A 4 -9.71 -7.38 1.82
CA LEU A 4 -8.66 -6.63 1.14
C LEU A 4 -7.30 -7.12 1.65
N GLU A 5 -6.47 -7.64 0.76
CA GLU A 5 -5.10 -8.03 1.09
C GLU A 5 -4.17 -6.80 1.02
N LEU A 6 -3.43 -6.53 2.10
CA LEU A 6 -2.42 -5.48 2.14
C LEU A 6 -1.01 -6.08 2.14
N ILE A 7 -0.19 -5.66 1.18
CA ILE A 7 1.21 -6.08 1.06
C ILE A 7 2.10 -4.84 1.09
N VAL A 8 3.08 -4.82 1.99
CA VAL A 8 4.04 -3.71 2.14
C VAL A 8 5.45 -4.19 1.80
N ARG A 9 6.13 -3.47 0.90
CA ARG A 9 7.53 -3.76 0.51
C ARG A 9 8.37 -2.50 0.59
N VAL A 10 9.06 -2.33 1.71
CA VAL A 10 10.07 -1.29 1.91
C VAL A 10 11.39 -1.99 2.22
N PRO A 11 12.39 -1.94 1.31
CA PRO A 11 13.68 -2.54 1.54
C PRO A 11 14.43 -1.72 2.60
N GLY A 12 14.77 -2.35 3.71
CA GLY A 12 15.65 -1.74 4.69
C GLY A 12 17.10 -1.72 4.26
N ARG A 13 17.93 -1.01 5.03
CA ARG A 13 19.38 -1.19 4.93
C ARG A 13 19.74 -2.62 5.37
N LYS A 14 20.67 -3.23 4.65
CA LYS A 14 21.30 -4.48 5.08
C LYS A 14 22.30 -4.18 6.20
N CYS A 15 22.10 -4.80 7.35
CA CYS A 15 22.98 -4.65 8.51
C CYS A 15 23.98 -5.82 8.60
N ASN A 16 25.03 -5.65 9.41
CA ASN A 16 26.13 -6.62 9.50
C ASN A 16 25.85 -7.72 10.54
N SER A 17 24.91 -7.50 11.46
CA SER A 17 24.45 -8.52 12.41
C SER A 17 22.92 -8.73 12.37
N PRO A 18 22.43 -9.89 12.83
CA PRO A 18 20.99 -10.13 13.00
C PRO A 18 20.31 -9.12 13.93
N GLU A 19 20.99 -8.68 15.00
CA GLU A 19 20.44 -7.73 15.98
C GLU A 19 20.24 -6.35 15.35
N GLU A 20 21.25 -5.84 14.64
CA GLU A 20 21.16 -4.58 13.90
C GLU A 20 20.07 -4.64 12.80
N GLN A 21 19.91 -5.81 12.16
CA GLN A 21 18.87 -6.01 11.15
C GLN A 21 17.46 -5.98 11.78
N ALA A 22 17.29 -6.58 12.96
CA ALA A 22 16.02 -6.56 13.68
C ALA A 22 15.62 -5.15 14.14
N GLU A 23 16.59 -4.37 14.63
CA GLU A 23 16.38 -2.97 15.00
C GLU A 23 15.99 -2.11 13.79
N GLU A 24 16.68 -2.28 12.65
CA GLU A 24 16.35 -1.56 11.41
C GLU A 24 14.96 -1.93 10.89
N ASN A 25 14.60 -3.22 10.92
CA ASN A 25 13.26 -3.66 10.53
C ASN A 25 12.17 -3.05 11.43
N LEU A 26 12.41 -3.00 12.75
CA LEU A 26 11.48 -2.38 13.69
C LEU A 26 11.36 -0.86 13.47
N ARG A 27 12.49 -0.19 13.19
CA ARG A 27 12.52 1.24 12.88
C ARG A 27 11.69 1.54 11.62
N LEU A 28 11.87 0.76 10.55
CA LEU A 28 11.12 0.88 9.32
C LEU A 28 9.63 0.64 9.55
N ALA A 29 9.27 -0.46 10.22
CA ALA A 29 7.88 -0.78 10.54
C ALA A 29 7.18 0.37 11.29
N LYS A 30 7.86 0.97 12.28
CA LYS A 30 7.34 2.15 13.00
C LYS A 30 7.22 3.38 12.12
N SER A 31 8.17 3.62 11.22
CA SER A 31 8.15 4.75 10.29
C SER A 31 6.96 4.67 9.34
N VAL A 32 6.67 3.48 8.79
CA VAL A 32 5.63 3.31 7.77
C VAL A 32 4.25 3.00 8.33
N ALA A 33 4.13 2.69 9.63
CA ALA A 33 2.85 2.35 10.26
C ALA A 33 1.79 3.46 10.10
N GLY A 34 2.21 4.73 10.22
CA GLY A 34 1.32 5.88 10.04
C GLY A 34 0.81 5.99 8.60
N ASP A 35 1.69 5.81 7.63
CA ASP A 35 1.33 5.83 6.21
C ASP A 35 0.41 4.67 5.81
N ILE A 36 0.71 3.47 6.31
CA ILE A 36 -0.13 2.29 6.09
C ILE A 36 -1.56 2.58 6.55
N GLN A 37 -1.74 3.12 7.76
CA GLN A 37 -3.06 3.39 8.30
C GLN A 37 -3.83 4.40 7.45
N VAL A 38 -3.20 5.50 7.05
CA VAL A 38 -3.82 6.56 6.23
C VAL A 38 -4.19 6.03 4.84
N LEU A 39 -3.25 5.37 4.18
CA LEU A 39 -3.43 4.90 2.80
C LEU A 39 -4.44 3.74 2.73
N TYR A 40 -4.41 2.83 3.72
CA TYR A 40 -5.36 1.71 3.80
C TYR A 40 -6.79 2.21 4.04
N ALA A 41 -6.99 3.17 4.95
CA ALA A 41 -8.30 3.76 5.20
C ALA A 41 -8.87 4.44 3.94
N LYS A 42 -8.05 5.17 3.19
CA LYS A 42 -8.44 5.74 1.90
C LYS A 42 -8.82 4.66 0.89
N CYS A 43 -8.04 3.57 0.79
CA CYS A 43 -8.34 2.43 -0.10
C CYS A 43 -9.65 1.73 0.23
N MET A 44 -9.95 1.50 1.51
CA MET A 44 -11.23 0.95 1.93
C MET A 44 -12.40 1.86 1.59
N GLY A 45 -12.17 3.17 1.41
CA GLY A 45 -13.14 4.13 0.88
C GLY A 45 -13.26 4.14 -0.65
N VAL A 46 -12.35 3.48 -1.39
CA VAL A 46 -12.37 3.40 -2.85
C VAL A 46 -13.42 2.37 -3.28
N HIS A 47 -14.68 2.79 -3.24
CA HIS A 47 -15.80 2.03 -3.82
C HIS A 47 -16.21 2.52 -5.21
N TYR A 48 -15.72 3.69 -5.63
CA TYR A 48 -16.22 4.38 -6.81
C TYR A 48 -15.11 5.16 -7.51
N VAL A 49 -14.44 4.53 -8.48
CA VAL A 49 -13.70 5.27 -9.52
C VAL A 49 -14.61 5.36 -10.73
N ALA A 50 -15.02 6.58 -11.08
CA ALA A 50 -15.84 6.89 -12.27
C ALA A 50 -17.27 6.30 -12.30
N GLY A 51 -17.95 6.22 -11.15
CA GLY A 51 -19.40 5.92 -11.11
C GLY A 51 -19.76 4.43 -11.26
N GLN A 52 -18.78 3.55 -11.39
CA GLN A 52 -18.98 2.09 -11.40
C GLN A 52 -18.39 1.45 -10.14
N PRO A 53 -19.03 0.37 -9.63
CA PRO A 53 -18.52 -0.34 -8.47
C PRO A 53 -17.21 -1.05 -8.84
N VAL A 54 -16.16 -0.68 -8.15
CA VAL A 54 -14.84 -1.31 -8.26
C VAL A 54 -14.60 -2.08 -6.96
N VAL A 55 -14.22 -3.36 -7.07
CA VAL A 55 -13.84 -4.17 -5.92
C VAL A 55 -12.32 -4.26 -5.87
N VAL A 56 -11.71 -3.46 -5.00
CA VAL A 56 -10.29 -3.59 -4.69
C VAL A 56 -10.09 -4.88 -3.89
N THR A 57 -9.23 -5.77 -4.38
CA THR A 57 -8.92 -7.05 -3.72
C THR A 57 -7.51 -7.06 -3.14
N LYS A 58 -6.57 -6.32 -3.71
CA LYS A 58 -5.20 -6.21 -3.20
C LYS A 58 -4.67 -4.78 -3.27
N MET A 59 -3.86 -4.44 -2.28
CA MET A 59 -3.13 -3.19 -2.18
C MET A 59 -1.65 -3.49 -1.96
N PHE A 60 -0.80 -2.88 -2.76
CA PHE A 60 0.65 -2.96 -2.59
C PHE A 60 1.20 -1.57 -2.28
N LEU A 61 1.88 -1.46 -1.15
CA LEU A 61 2.60 -0.27 -0.74
C LEU A 61 4.09 -0.52 -0.93
N THR A 62 4.74 0.32 -1.73
CA THR A 62 6.16 0.17 -2.04
C THR A 62 6.91 1.47 -1.87
N GLY A 63 8.21 1.36 -1.59
CA GLY A 63 9.16 2.46 -1.69
C GLY A 63 10.49 2.11 -1.03
N GLN A 64 11.48 2.99 -1.12
CA GLN A 64 12.87 2.66 -0.74
C GLN A 64 13.17 2.86 0.76
N ASN A 65 12.72 3.96 1.35
CA ASN A 65 12.92 4.29 2.77
C ASN A 65 11.59 4.56 3.50
N ASP A 66 10.53 4.72 2.72
CA ASP A 66 9.16 5.03 3.11
C ASP A 66 8.24 4.55 1.98
N ILE A 67 6.93 4.77 2.07
CA ILE A 67 6.00 4.52 0.97
C ILE A 67 6.10 5.65 -0.07
N ASP A 68 6.47 5.32 -1.31
CA ASP A 68 6.50 6.26 -2.43
C ASP A 68 5.37 5.99 -3.46
N SER A 69 4.82 4.79 -3.44
CA SER A 69 3.88 4.32 -4.45
C SER A 69 2.85 3.35 -3.89
N VAL A 70 1.65 3.42 -4.48
CA VAL A 70 0.48 2.63 -4.10
C VAL A 70 -0.04 1.94 -5.36
N ARG A 71 -0.09 0.61 -5.34
CA ARG A 71 -0.76 -0.17 -6.39
C ARG A 71 -2.08 -0.72 -5.88
N LEU A 72 -3.13 -0.52 -6.65
CA LEU A 72 -4.42 -1.17 -6.44
C LEU A 72 -4.64 -2.24 -7.49
N GLU A 73 -5.09 -3.40 -7.06
CA GLU A 73 -5.55 -4.47 -7.92
C GLU A 73 -6.96 -4.87 -7.53
N GLY A 74 -7.78 -5.16 -8.53
CA GLY A 74 -9.19 -5.47 -8.29
C GLY A 74 -9.91 -5.91 -9.55
N THR A 75 -11.24 -5.97 -9.45
CA THR A 75 -12.11 -6.29 -10.58
C THR A 75 -13.14 -5.19 -10.83
N ARG A 76 -13.40 -4.93 -12.12
CA ARG A 76 -14.46 -4.05 -12.62
C ARG A 76 -15.17 -4.77 -13.77
N ASP A 77 -16.49 -4.96 -13.65
CA ASP A 77 -17.30 -5.66 -14.67
C ASP A 77 -16.73 -7.03 -15.08
N GLY A 78 -16.17 -7.78 -14.11
CA GLY A 78 -15.54 -9.08 -14.34
C GLY A 78 -14.14 -9.04 -14.96
N GLN A 79 -13.61 -7.85 -15.26
CA GLN A 79 -12.26 -7.66 -15.77
C GLN A 79 -11.30 -7.27 -14.65
N PHE A 80 -10.10 -7.84 -14.67
CA PHE A 80 -9.04 -7.45 -13.76
C PHE A 80 -8.47 -6.08 -14.17
N TYR A 81 -8.15 -5.25 -13.17
CA TYR A 81 -7.39 -4.03 -13.38
C TYR A 81 -6.27 -3.91 -12.35
N SER A 82 -5.20 -3.23 -12.74
CA SER A 82 -4.07 -2.88 -11.88
C SER A 82 -3.70 -1.43 -12.16
N CYS A 83 -3.67 -0.60 -11.13
CA CYS A 83 -3.33 0.81 -11.24
C CYS A 83 -2.24 1.16 -10.23
N LEU A 84 -1.21 1.87 -10.69
CA LEU A 84 -0.10 2.35 -9.86
C LEU A 84 -0.18 3.87 -9.74
N TYR A 85 -0.13 4.36 -8.51
CA TYR A 85 -0.13 5.78 -8.16
C TYR A 85 1.14 6.13 -7.40
N ALA A 86 1.67 7.33 -7.62
CA ALA A 86 2.57 7.93 -6.64
C ALA A 86 1.78 8.22 -5.35
N LYS A 87 2.38 8.02 -4.17
CA LYS A 87 1.72 8.25 -2.87
C LYS A 87 1.03 9.61 -2.80
N LYS A 88 1.75 10.69 -3.17
CA LYS A 88 1.22 12.06 -3.15
C LYS A 88 -0.02 12.25 -4.02
N LEU A 89 -0.07 11.59 -5.17
CA LEU A 89 -1.22 11.67 -6.07
C LEU A 89 -2.39 10.84 -5.50
N PHE A 90 -2.10 9.66 -4.95
CA PHE A 90 -3.10 8.81 -4.30
C PHE A 90 -3.79 9.54 -3.15
N GLU A 91 -3.03 10.25 -2.32
CA GLU A 91 -3.54 11.05 -1.19
C GLU A 91 -4.40 12.24 -1.61
N GLN A 92 -4.31 12.70 -2.86
CA GLN A 92 -5.10 13.81 -3.42
C GLN A 92 -6.37 13.34 -4.14
N LEU A 93 -6.34 12.15 -4.73
CA LEU A 93 -7.45 11.59 -5.51
C LEU A 93 -8.57 11.00 -4.64
N PHE A 94 -8.23 10.61 -3.41
CA PHE A 94 -9.08 10.00 -2.39
C PHE A 94 -8.80 10.67 -1.05
#